data_AF-A0A168RVQ3-F1
#
_entry.id   AF-A0A168RVQ3-F1
#
_cell.length_a   1.000
_cell.length_b   1.000
_cell.length_c   1.000
_cell.angle_alpha   90.00
_cell.angle_beta   90.00
_cell.angle_gamma   90.00
#
_symmetry.space_group_name_H-M   'P 1'
#
loop_
_entity.id
_entity.type
_entity.pdbx_description
1 polymer ?
#
loop_
_entity_poly.entity_id
_entity_poly.type
_entity_poly.pdbx_seq_one_letter_code
_entity_poly.pdbx_strand_id
1 'polypeptide(L)'
;MAPQQKSGIAIGLNKGHITTRRELKQKPSYRQGASSKRTTFVRSIVREVAGFAPYERRVMELIKNSKDKRAKKLTKKRLGTFLRSKKKIDELTNVIALSRRS
;
A
#
# COMPACT_ATOMS: atom_id res chain seq x y z
N MET A 1 2.53 -14.76 -12.10
CA MET A 1 3.41 -15.96 -12.07
C MET A 1 2.52 -17.14 -12.41
N ALA A 2 2.69 -17.74 -13.59
CA ALA A 2 1.85 -18.87 -14.00
C ALA A 2 2.02 -20.04 -13.01
N PRO A 3 0.96 -20.80 -12.72
CA PRO A 3 1.07 -21.94 -11.83
C PRO A 3 2.03 -22.97 -12.42
N GLN A 4 3.14 -23.25 -11.72
CA GLN A 4 4.11 -24.27 -12.15
C GLN A 4 3.46 -25.67 -12.10
N GLN A 5 3.76 -26.49 -13.12
CA GLN A 5 3.32 -27.88 -13.18
C GLN A 5 3.97 -28.68 -12.04
N LYS A 6 3.20 -29.62 -11.47
CA LYS A 6 3.68 -30.51 -10.42
C LYS A 6 4.54 -31.62 -11.03
N SER A 7 5.59 -32.04 -10.32
CA SER A 7 6.60 -32.98 -10.83
C SER A 7 6.31 -34.47 -10.57
N GLY A 8 5.22 -34.81 -9.87
CA GLY A 8 4.91 -36.20 -9.52
C GLY A 8 5.73 -36.77 -8.36
N ILE A 9 6.66 -35.98 -7.81
CA ILE A 9 7.57 -36.42 -6.73
C ILE A 9 6.93 -36.14 -5.36
N ALA A 10 7.24 -36.96 -4.35
CA ALA A 10 6.71 -36.84 -2.99
C ALA A 10 7.32 -35.67 -2.17
N ILE A 11 8.54 -35.22 -2.51
CA ILE A 11 9.30 -34.17 -1.80
C ILE A 11 9.95 -33.23 -2.84
N GLY A 12 10.23 -31.98 -2.47
CA GLY A 12 10.82 -30.95 -3.34
C GLY A 12 9.87 -29.78 -3.66
N LEU A 13 10.37 -28.77 -4.38
CA LEU A 13 9.68 -27.49 -4.61
C LEU A 13 8.35 -27.65 -5.37
N ASN A 14 8.33 -28.48 -6.41
CA ASN A 14 7.15 -28.71 -7.27
C ASN A 14 6.48 -30.06 -7.00
N LYS A 15 6.65 -30.61 -5.79
CA LYS A 15 6.04 -31.88 -5.39
C LYS A 15 4.51 -31.89 -5.52
N GLY A 16 3.98 -33.10 -5.72
CA GLY A 16 2.57 -33.40 -5.86
C GLY A 16 2.23 -34.10 -7.16
N HIS A 17 1.02 -34.66 -7.24
CA HIS A 17 0.54 -35.37 -8.41
C HIS A 17 0.40 -34.44 -9.64
N ILE A 18 0.83 -34.93 -10.79
CA ILE A 18 0.77 -34.21 -12.07
C ILE A 18 -0.71 -34.07 -12.44
N THR A 19 -1.22 -32.84 -12.46
CA THR A 19 -2.63 -32.54 -12.75
C THR A 19 -2.74 -31.41 -13.78
N THR A 20 -3.73 -31.51 -14.67
CA THR A 20 -4.09 -30.45 -15.61
C THR A 20 -4.93 -29.39 -14.88
N ARG A 21 -4.28 -28.32 -14.42
CA ARG A 21 -4.99 -27.23 -13.73
C ARG A 21 -5.88 -26.45 -14.70
N ARG A 22 -7.15 -26.28 -14.31
CA ARG A 22 -8.10 -25.40 -14.99
C ARG A 22 -7.93 -23.96 -14.54
N GLU A 23 -7.92 -23.02 -15.48
CA GLU A 23 -7.97 -21.59 -15.15
C GLU A 23 -9.40 -21.20 -14.78
N LEU A 24 -9.59 -20.74 -13.53
CA LEU A 24 -10.87 -20.27 -13.04
C LEU A 24 -10.98 -18.75 -13.23
N LYS A 25 -12.18 -18.27 -13.57
CA LYS A 25 -12.46 -16.83 -13.59
C LYS A 25 -12.26 -16.23 -12.19
N GLN A 26 -11.66 -15.03 -12.14
CA GLN A 26 -11.48 -14.32 -10.87
C GLN A 26 -12.83 -13.97 -10.24
N LYS A 27 -12.96 -14.26 -8.94
CA LYS A 27 -14.17 -13.95 -8.17
C LYS A 27 -14.30 -12.45 -7.94
N PRO A 28 -15.51 -11.86 -8.05
CA PRO A 28 -15.73 -10.45 -7.75
C PRO A 28 -15.30 -10.04 -6.33
N SER A 29 -15.39 -10.96 -5.35
CA SER A 29 -14.95 -10.72 -3.97
C SER A 29 -13.45 -10.38 -3.85
N TYR A 30 -12.61 -10.85 -4.78
CA TYR A 30 -11.18 -10.49 -4.80
C TYR A 30 -10.93 -9.03 -5.17
N ARG A 31 -11.92 -8.34 -5.75
CA ARG A 31 -11.85 -6.90 -6.07
C ARG A 31 -12.20 -6.03 -4.85
N GLN A 32 -12.58 -6.61 -3.71
CA GLN A 32 -12.89 -5.82 -2.51
C GLN A 32 -11.68 -4.97 -2.10
N GLY A 33 -11.92 -3.66 -1.90
CA GLY A 33 -10.86 -2.68 -1.60
C GLY A 33 -10.31 -1.93 -2.82
N ALA A 34 -10.70 -2.31 -4.04
CA ALA A 34 -10.37 -1.53 -5.23
C ALA A 34 -11.03 -0.14 -5.19
N SER A 35 -10.26 0.90 -5.51
CA SER A 35 -10.77 2.27 -5.59
C SER A 35 -11.46 2.51 -6.92
N SER A 36 -12.75 2.88 -6.89
CA SER A 36 -13.47 3.37 -8.07
C SER A 36 -13.09 4.82 -8.38
N LYS A 37 -13.30 5.28 -9.63
CA LYS A 37 -13.07 6.68 -10.03
C LYS A 37 -13.81 7.66 -9.11
N ARG A 38 -15.07 7.35 -8.78
CA ARG A 38 -15.89 8.11 -7.84
C ARG A 38 -15.26 8.19 -6.44
N THR A 39 -14.81 7.06 -5.90
CA THR A 39 -14.22 7.03 -4.56
C THR A 39 -12.93 7.83 -4.49
N THR A 40 -12.08 7.76 -5.52
CA THR A 40 -10.84 8.54 -5.57
C THR A 40 -11.12 10.04 -5.64
N PHE A 41 -12.08 10.46 -6.47
CA PHE A 41 -12.49 11.85 -6.59
C PHE A 41 -13.06 12.42 -5.29
N VAL A 42 -13.93 11.67 -4.60
CA VAL A 42 -14.47 12.10 -3.30
C VAL A 42 -13.35 12.22 -2.26
N ARG A 43 -12.40 11.28 -2.22
CA ARG A 43 -11.27 11.32 -1.28
C ARG A 43 -10.33 12.50 -1.52
N SER A 44 -10.11 12.92 -2.77
CA SER A 44 -9.27 14.10 -3.05
C SER A 44 -9.93 15.38 -2.56
N ILE A 45 -11.24 15.56 -2.80
CA ILE A 45 -11.99 16.72 -2.33
C ILE A 45 -11.97 16.81 -0.80
N VAL A 46 -12.25 15.70 -0.11
CA VAL A 46 -12.24 15.69 1.36
C VAL A 46 -10.86 16.03 1.92
N ARG A 47 -9.78 15.58 1.26
CA ARG A 47 -8.42 15.89 1.69
C ARG A 47 -8.10 17.39 1.55
N GLU A 48 -8.57 18.02 0.49
CA GLU A 48 -8.41 19.46 0.26
C GLU A 48 -9.17 20.29 1.31
N VAL A 49 -10.43 19.93 1.58
CA VAL A 49 -11.30 20.65 2.53
C VAL A 49 -10.88 20.45 3.99
N ALA A 50 -10.60 19.21 4.40
CA ALA A 50 -10.28 18.90 5.81
C ALA A 50 -8.80 19.11 6.17
N GLY A 51 -7.91 19.14 5.18
CA GLY A 51 -6.47 19.30 5.38
C GLY A 51 -5.79 18.11 6.09
N PHE A 52 -4.76 18.42 6.86
CA PHE A 52 -3.87 17.44 7.52
C PHE A 52 -4.02 17.45 9.05
N ALA A 53 -4.04 16.25 9.62
CA ALA A 53 -4.02 16.06 11.06
C ALA A 53 -2.69 16.56 11.68
N PRO A 54 -2.65 16.93 12.96
CA PRO A 54 -1.45 17.47 13.61
C PRO A 54 -0.22 16.54 13.51
N TYR A 55 -0.43 15.22 13.60
CA TYR A 55 0.66 14.25 13.47
C TYR A 55 1.18 14.15 12.02
N GLU A 56 0.31 14.33 11.02
CA GLU A 56 0.69 14.32 9.61
C GLU A 56 1.54 15.56 9.29
N ARG A 57 1.15 16.72 9.82
CA ARG A 57 1.94 17.97 9.72
C ARG A 57 3.35 17.80 10.28
N ARG A 58 3.47 17.25 11.50
CA ARG A 58 4.77 16.97 12.12
C ARG A 58 5.61 15.96 11.32
N VAL A 59 4.97 14.96 10.70
CA VAL A 59 5.67 13.99 9.85
C VAL A 59 6.16 14.65 8.57
N MET A 60 5.36 15.52 7.95
CA MET A 60 5.79 16.31 6.78
C MET A 60 6.99 17.21 7.10
N GLU A 61 7.00 17.86 8.26
CA GLU A 61 8.17 18.64 8.72
C GLU A 61 9.42 17.79 8.88
N LEU A 62 9.30 16.58 9.44
CA LEU A 62 10.43 15.65 9.57
C LEU A 62 10.95 15.18 8.22
N ILE A 63 10.06 14.94 7.24
CA ILE A 63 10.43 14.57 5.87
C ILE A 63 11.13 15.74 5.17
N LYS A 64 10.61 16.97 5.30
CA LYS A 64 11.25 18.18 4.74
C LYS A 64 12.66 18.40 5.28
N ASN A 65 12.89 18.05 6.54
CA ASN A 65 14.20 18.13 7.21
C ASN A 65 15.09 16.88 6.99
N SER A 66 14.76 15.99 6.04
CA SER A 66 15.51 14.77 5.73
C SER A 66 15.70 13.81 6.92
N LYS A 67 14.76 13.80 7.89
CA LYS A 67 14.79 12.94 9.09
C LYS A 67 13.89 11.71 8.93
N ASP A 68 14.07 10.94 7.86
CA ASP A 68 13.18 9.83 7.47
C ASP A 68 13.05 8.73 8.52
N LYS A 69 14.15 8.34 9.17
CA LYS A 69 14.12 7.32 10.24
C LYS A 69 13.28 7.78 11.43
N ARG A 70 13.34 9.07 11.76
CA ARG A 70 12.54 9.68 12.85
C ARG A 70 11.07 9.82 12.44
N ALA A 71 10.80 10.20 11.19
CA ALA A 71 9.44 10.22 10.62
C ALA A 71 8.79 8.82 10.67
N LYS A 72 9.52 7.77 10.27
CA LYS A 72 9.10 6.37 10.36
C LYS A 72 8.82 5.93 11.80
N LYS A 73 9.70 6.28 12.75
CA LYS A 73 9.51 5.94 14.17
C LYS A 73 8.28 6.64 14.77
N LEU A 74 8.08 7.92 14.47
CA LEU A 74 6.91 8.70 14.92
C LEU A 74 5.61 8.13 14.35
N THR A 75 5.58 7.89 13.03
CA THR A 75 4.39 7.41 12.34
C THR A 75 4.04 5.98 12.75
N LYS A 76 5.03 5.10 12.94
CA LYS A 76 4.83 3.76 13.52
C LYS A 76 4.25 3.84 14.93
N LYS A 77 4.74 4.75 15.79
CA LYS A 77 4.19 4.94 17.15
C LYS A 77 2.72 5.40 17.11
N ARG A 78 2.31 6.14 16.08
CA ARG A 78 0.91 6.61 15.92
C ARG A 78 -0.02 5.58 15.28
N LEU A 79 0.47 4.81 14.29
CA LEU A 79 -0.34 3.88 13.48
C LEU A 79 -0.21 2.39 13.88
N GLY A 80 0.73 2.07 14.78
CA GLY A 80 1.00 0.74 15.32
C GLY A 80 1.99 -0.09 14.50
N THR A 81 1.76 -0.23 13.19
CA THR A 81 2.56 -1.14 12.34
C THR A 81 3.49 -0.43 11.37
N PHE A 82 4.59 -1.10 11.01
CA PHE A 82 5.56 -0.55 10.06
C PHE A 82 5.00 -0.44 8.64
N LEU A 83 4.17 -1.41 8.20
CA LEU A 83 3.55 -1.36 6.87
C LEU A 83 2.64 -0.15 6.71
N ARG A 84 1.81 0.16 7.73
CA ARG A 84 0.97 1.37 7.73
C ARG A 84 1.81 2.64 7.76
N SER A 85 2.88 2.66 8.56
CA SER A 85 3.82 3.78 8.59
C SER A 85 4.47 4.04 7.23
N LYS A 86 4.89 2.99 6.51
CA LYS A 86 5.50 3.13 5.18
C LYS A 86 4.50 3.74 4.20
N LYS A 87 3.30 3.16 4.12
CA LYS A 87 2.21 3.68 3.26
C LYS A 87 1.89 5.14 3.55
N LYS A 88 1.83 5.53 4.84
CA LYS A 88 1.51 6.90 5.22
C LYS A 88 2.62 7.88 4.88
N ILE A 89 3.88 7.47 5.00
CA ILE A 89 5.01 8.30 4.60
C ILE A 89 5.05 8.47 3.09
N ASP A 90 4.82 7.41 2.32
CA ASP A 90 4.76 7.50 0.86
C ASP A 90 3.65 8.47 0.42
N GLU A 91 2.47 8.43 1.06
CA GLU A 91 1.38 9.41 0.85
C GLU A 91 1.85 10.86 1.11
N LEU A 92 2.48 11.12 2.27
CA LEU A 92 2.92 12.46 2.65
C LEU A 92 4.09 12.98 1.80
N THR A 93 4.99 12.10 1.37
CA THR A 93 6.06 12.45 0.44
C THR A 93 5.49 12.87 -0.91
N ASN A 94 4.48 12.16 -1.42
CA ASN A 94 3.80 12.54 -2.66
C ASN A 94 3.11 13.91 -2.55
N VAL A 95 2.45 14.18 -1.42
CA VAL A 95 1.86 15.50 -1.14
C VAL A 95 2.93 16.60 -1.17
N ILE A 96 4.07 16.39 -0.51
CA ILE A 96 5.17 17.36 -0.51
C ILE A 96 5.71 17.58 -1.93
N ALA A 97 5.84 16.50 -2.71
CA ALA A 97 6.31 16.59 -4.09
C ALA A 97 5.35 17.37 -4.99
N LEU A 98 4.04 17.16 -4.84
CA LEU A 98 3.01 17.93 -5.56
C LEU A 98 3.05 19.42 -5.17
N SER A 99 3.13 19.70 -3.87
CA SER A 99 3.21 21.07 -3.34
C SER A 99 4.48 21.83 -3.72
N ARG A 100 5.56 21.14 -4.13
CA ARG A 100 6.80 21.76 -4.62
C ARG A 100 6.81 22.03 -6.12
N ARG A 101 5.90 21.38 -6.87
CA ARG A 101 5.78 21.50 -8.33
C ARG A 101 4.78 22.56 -8.76
N SER A 102 3.78 22.82 -7.92
CA SER A 102 2.92 24.01 -7.95
C SER A 102 3.67 25.22 -7.44
#